data_AF-A0A150GT67-F1
#
_entry.id   AF-A0A150GT67-F1
#
_cell.length_a   1.000
_cell.length_b   1.000
_cell.length_c   1.000
_cell.angle_alpha   90.00
_cell.angle_beta   90.00
_cell.angle_gamma   90.00
#
_symmetry.space_group_name_H-M   'P 1'
#
loop_
_entity.id
_entity.type
_entity.pdbx_description
1 polymer ?
#
loop_
_entity_poly.entity_id
_entity_poly.type
_entity_poly.pdbx_seq_one_letter_code
_entity_poly.pdbx_strand_id
1 'polypeptide(L)'
;MPSGCLPARPVFEFLASADEGTRIWLDVLAVCQHEDNPAHKHDIAAFADVVAACSGGTLVVMDLTRCNPATRAWCVFEWAHTLAAHGPDGLHMRLAPLERAAVFRDLDVEAAECFRPEDKQMIMREVRRQHGSPEAFNSKLKLQLLLEPLSYSVDLRRLQERSADTEWEWAPVEGWVEDACMGRGGRALAVVSGAGEGKSTISAEMVRRLAPTAGLGGGGGGSSYGAGVALAYHFLKYNDQRRLEPVRVIKSIAFQLATRLPAVCSSLMCLDVAEVAQLTDPGRAFELLLMRSLHGRTDPVVRAWARASRGGLGGEGGATFWWGWGGVDGRADLVLRAGRLVAGAVV
;
A
#
# COMPACT_ATOMS: atom_id res chain seq x y z
N MET A 1 31.08 -21.62 -23.04
CA MET A 1 30.57 -21.61 -21.65
C MET A 1 29.21 -20.94 -21.68
N PRO A 2 28.14 -21.54 -21.13
CA PRO A 2 26.85 -20.88 -21.10
C PRO A 2 26.96 -19.67 -20.15
N SER A 3 26.55 -18.51 -20.64
CA SER A 3 26.42 -17.25 -19.93
C SER A 3 25.45 -17.42 -18.77
N GLY A 4 25.96 -17.89 -17.63
CA GLY A 4 25.20 -17.99 -16.40
C GLY A 4 24.78 -16.59 -15.96
N CYS A 5 23.46 -16.35 -15.89
CA CYS A 5 22.90 -15.24 -15.14
C CYS A 5 23.50 -15.28 -13.74
N LEU A 6 24.40 -14.37 -13.42
CA LEU A 6 24.88 -14.19 -12.07
C LEU A 6 23.68 -13.75 -11.21
N PRO A 7 23.32 -14.48 -10.14
CA PRO A 7 22.20 -14.12 -9.27
C PRO A 7 22.35 -12.72 -8.62
N ALA A 8 23.54 -12.11 -8.70
CA ALA A 8 23.77 -10.76 -8.20
C ALA A 8 23.20 -9.64 -9.10
N ARG A 9 22.87 -9.90 -10.37
CA ARG A 9 22.43 -8.84 -11.30
C ARG A 9 21.16 -8.10 -10.84
N PRO A 10 20.08 -8.77 -10.41
CA PRO A 10 18.90 -8.06 -9.89
C PRO A 10 19.18 -7.25 -8.63
N VAL A 11 20.16 -7.66 -7.82
CA VAL A 11 20.62 -6.88 -6.66
C VAL A 11 21.28 -5.59 -7.14
N PHE A 12 22.20 -5.66 -8.10
CA PHE A 12 22.84 -4.46 -8.65
C PHE A 12 21.85 -3.54 -9.36
N GLU A 13 20.89 -4.08 -10.12
CA GLU A 13 19.83 -3.28 -10.76
C GLU A 13 18.90 -2.62 -9.73
N PHE A 14 18.63 -3.30 -8.60
CA PHE A 14 17.89 -2.70 -7.50
C PHE A 14 18.67 -1.54 -6.86
N LEU A 15 19.97 -1.74 -6.63
CA LEU A 15 20.85 -0.73 -6.03
C LEU A 15 21.19 0.41 -6.99
N ALA A 16 21.06 0.22 -8.31
CA ALA A 16 21.34 1.25 -9.31
C ALA A 16 20.42 2.48 -9.21
N SER A 17 19.28 2.38 -8.51
CA SER A 17 18.43 3.54 -8.21
C SER A 17 18.86 4.32 -6.96
N ALA A 18 19.94 3.92 -6.28
CA ALA A 18 20.50 4.68 -5.17
C ALA A 18 21.37 5.84 -5.71
N ASP A 19 21.35 6.99 -5.03
CA ASP A 19 22.22 8.13 -5.37
C ASP A 19 23.71 7.73 -5.26
N GLU A 20 24.60 8.35 -6.04
CA GLU A 20 26.04 8.05 -6.07
C GLU A 20 26.73 8.18 -4.68
N GLY A 21 26.18 9.01 -3.80
CA GLY A 21 26.63 9.18 -2.42
C GLY A 21 26.18 8.08 -1.45
N THR A 22 25.25 7.22 -1.86
CA THR A 22 24.64 6.20 -0.99
C THR A 22 25.67 5.14 -0.65
N ARG A 23 25.90 4.94 0.65
CA ARG A 23 26.69 3.82 1.17
C ARG A 23 25.72 2.72 1.57
N ILE A 24 25.92 1.53 1.02
CA ILE A 24 25.03 0.39 1.20
C ILE A 24 25.73 -0.62 2.11
N TRP A 25 25.05 -1.02 3.17
CA TRP A 25 25.43 -2.16 4.00
C TRP A 25 24.51 -3.33 3.65
N LEU A 26 25.08 -4.50 3.35
CA LEU A 26 24.32 -5.71 3.02
C LEU A 26 24.61 -6.77 4.08
N ASP A 27 23.64 -7.00 4.97
CA ASP A 27 23.64 -8.16 5.84
C ASP A 27 23.10 -9.37 5.06
N VAL A 28 23.92 -10.41 4.91
CA VAL A 28 23.51 -11.66 4.25
C VAL A 28 23.24 -12.71 5.30
N LEU A 29 21.96 -13.05 5.45
CA LEU A 29 21.48 -14.09 6.36
C LEU A 29 20.99 -15.26 5.52
N ALA A 30 21.57 -16.44 5.74
CA ALA A 30 21.20 -17.66 5.03
C ALA A 30 20.51 -18.61 6.02
N VAL A 31 19.26 -18.96 5.71
CA VAL A 31 18.48 -19.92 6.49
C VAL A 31 18.52 -21.25 5.74
N CYS A 32 19.12 -22.27 6.36
CA CYS A 32 19.22 -23.59 5.76
C CYS A 32 17.90 -24.35 5.94
N GLN A 33 17.18 -24.53 4.84
CA GLN A 33 15.90 -25.26 4.80
C GLN A 33 16.08 -26.77 4.56
N HIS A 34 17.32 -27.28 4.59
CA HIS A 34 17.60 -28.70 4.40
C HIS A 34 17.45 -29.45 5.73
N GLU A 35 16.64 -30.50 5.71
CA GLU A 35 16.29 -31.28 6.91
C GLU A 35 17.47 -32.02 7.53
N ASP A 36 18.44 -32.41 6.69
CA ASP A 36 19.67 -33.07 7.11
C ASP A 36 20.55 -32.13 7.96
N ASN A 37 20.21 -30.84 8.03
CA ASN A 37 20.87 -29.89 8.91
C ASN A 37 20.33 -30.05 10.35
N PRO A 38 21.18 -30.40 11.33
CA PRO A 38 20.78 -30.46 12.75
C PRO A 38 20.18 -29.14 13.28
N ALA A 39 20.51 -28.01 12.66
CA ALA A 39 20.00 -26.69 13.02
C ALA A 39 18.65 -26.34 12.38
N HIS A 40 18.11 -27.16 11.47
CA HIS A 40 16.91 -26.85 10.67
C HIS A 40 15.72 -26.31 11.51
N LYS A 41 15.43 -26.92 12.65
CA LYS A 41 14.35 -26.47 13.55
C LYS A 41 14.62 -25.09 14.15
N HIS A 42 15.87 -24.81 14.51
CA HIS A 42 16.27 -23.51 15.06
C HIS A 42 16.25 -22.43 13.97
N ASP A 43 16.76 -22.75 12.79
CA ASP A 43 16.80 -21.87 11.62
C ASP A 43 15.40 -21.45 11.18
N ILE A 44 14.44 -22.40 11.11
CA ILE A 44 13.02 -22.08 10.82
C ILE A 44 12.43 -21.18 11.92
N ALA A 45 12.70 -21.48 13.19
CA ALA A 45 12.14 -20.70 14.30
C ALA A 45 12.67 -19.26 14.34
N ALA A 46 13.94 -19.05 13.96
CA ALA A 46 14.58 -17.74 13.93
C ALA A 46 14.17 -16.90 12.71
N PHE A 47 13.54 -17.50 11.68
CA PHE A 47 13.24 -16.80 10.42
C PHE A 47 12.42 -15.53 10.62
N ALA A 48 11.35 -15.59 11.42
CA ALA A 48 10.48 -14.45 11.68
C ALA A 48 11.23 -13.29 12.35
N ASP A 49 12.09 -13.61 13.33
CA ASP A 49 12.89 -12.64 14.07
C ASP A 49 13.95 -11.99 13.16
N VAL A 50 14.56 -12.79 12.28
CA VAL A 50 15.49 -12.31 11.26
C VAL A 50 14.81 -11.30 10.32
N VAL A 51 13.66 -11.66 9.74
CA VAL A 51 12.92 -10.74 8.85
C VAL A 51 12.52 -9.47 9.60
N ALA A 52 12.09 -9.56 10.85
CA ALA A 52 11.71 -8.40 11.65
C ALA A 52 12.91 -7.49 12.00
N ALA A 53 14.10 -8.06 12.19
CA ALA A 53 15.32 -7.32 12.48
C ALA A 53 15.89 -6.56 11.26
N CYS A 54 15.65 -7.06 10.05
CA CYS A 54 16.08 -6.40 8.82
C CYS A 54 15.34 -5.06 8.63
N SER A 55 16.05 -3.98 8.30
CA SER A 55 15.46 -2.65 8.17
C SER A 55 14.84 -2.34 6.79
N GLY A 56 15.21 -3.09 5.75
CA GLY A 56 14.87 -2.82 4.35
C GLY A 56 13.82 -3.72 3.72
N GLY A 57 13.38 -4.78 4.42
CA GLY A 57 12.50 -5.80 3.89
C GLY A 57 13.21 -6.88 3.06
N THR A 58 12.50 -7.47 2.10
CA THR A 58 12.92 -8.63 1.30
C THR A 58 13.00 -8.27 -0.19
N LEU A 59 14.15 -8.53 -0.79
CA LEU A 59 14.33 -8.50 -2.24
C LEU A 59 14.22 -9.91 -2.81
N VAL A 60 13.25 -10.13 -3.69
CA VAL A 60 13.06 -11.43 -4.35
C VAL A 60 13.93 -11.48 -5.61
N VAL A 61 14.92 -12.38 -5.57
CA VAL A 61 15.88 -12.59 -6.67
C VAL A 61 15.69 -14.01 -7.19
N MET A 62 14.95 -14.16 -8.29
CA MET A 62 14.69 -15.47 -8.89
C MET A 62 14.73 -15.43 -10.41
N ASP A 63 15.18 -16.54 -11.00
CA ASP A 63 15.11 -16.79 -12.43
C ASP A 63 13.73 -17.37 -12.79
N LEU A 64 12.82 -16.48 -13.22
CA LEU A 64 11.45 -16.85 -13.60
C LEU A 64 11.37 -17.80 -14.79
N THR A 65 12.44 -17.92 -15.59
CA THR A 65 12.48 -18.92 -16.67
C THR A 65 12.58 -20.35 -16.14
N ARG A 66 13.03 -20.50 -14.89
CA ARG A 66 13.20 -21.80 -14.22
C ARG A 66 12.15 -22.05 -13.15
N CYS A 67 11.71 -21.01 -12.44
CA CYS A 67 10.82 -21.17 -11.31
C CYS A 67 9.99 -19.91 -11.05
N ASN A 68 8.67 -20.07 -11.00
CA ASN A 68 7.77 -19.02 -10.53
C ASN A 68 7.71 -19.07 -8.99
N PRO A 69 8.14 -18.03 -8.26
CA PRO A 69 8.13 -18.04 -6.80
C PRO A 69 6.72 -18.13 -6.21
N ALA A 70 5.70 -17.66 -6.95
CA ALA A 70 4.32 -17.66 -6.47
C ALA A 70 3.73 -19.06 -6.31
N THR A 71 4.35 -20.08 -6.90
CA THR A 71 3.91 -21.48 -6.77
C THR A 71 4.59 -22.23 -5.63
N ARG A 72 5.45 -21.58 -4.82
CA ARG A 72 6.20 -22.23 -3.73
C ARG A 72 5.73 -21.75 -2.35
N ALA A 73 5.29 -22.67 -1.51
CA ALA A 73 4.76 -22.34 -0.18
C ALA A 73 5.79 -21.63 0.72
N TRP A 74 7.08 -21.98 0.61
CA TRP A 74 8.13 -21.30 1.36
C TRP A 74 8.30 -19.83 0.93
N CYS A 75 8.18 -19.50 -0.35
CA CYS A 75 8.16 -18.09 -0.79
C CYS A 75 6.95 -17.35 -0.22
N VAL A 76 5.78 -17.98 -0.17
CA VAL A 76 4.57 -17.43 0.48
C VAL A 76 4.82 -17.12 1.96
N PHE A 77 5.50 -18.02 2.69
CA PHE A 77 5.88 -17.81 4.08
C PHE A 77 6.78 -16.58 4.27
N GLU A 78 7.84 -16.48 3.47
CA GLU A 78 8.78 -15.36 3.47
C GLU A 78 8.06 -14.03 3.19
N TRP A 79 7.17 -14.02 2.18
CA TRP A 79 6.39 -12.84 1.82
C TRP A 79 5.38 -12.46 2.90
N ALA A 80 4.76 -13.44 3.56
CA ALA A 80 3.82 -13.19 4.65
C ALA A 80 4.51 -12.44 5.79
N HIS A 81 5.65 -12.97 6.27
CA HIS A 81 6.46 -12.34 7.30
C HIS A 81 6.97 -10.95 6.88
N THR A 82 7.45 -10.81 5.65
CA THR A 82 7.93 -9.53 5.11
C THR A 82 6.82 -8.48 5.13
N LEU A 83 5.64 -8.82 4.64
CA LEU A 83 4.52 -7.88 4.55
C LEU A 83 3.88 -7.59 5.91
N ALA A 84 3.99 -8.49 6.87
CA ALA A 84 3.58 -8.25 8.24
C ALA A 84 4.54 -7.29 8.96
N ALA A 85 5.85 -7.46 8.78
CA ALA A 85 6.87 -6.64 9.44
C ALA A 85 7.06 -5.26 8.78
N HIS A 86 7.13 -5.22 7.45
CA HIS A 86 7.60 -4.06 6.68
C HIS A 86 6.51 -3.39 5.84
N GLY A 87 5.35 -4.02 5.70
CA GLY A 87 4.29 -3.54 4.83
C GLY A 87 4.65 -3.66 3.34
N PRO A 88 3.87 -3.02 2.44
CA PRO A 88 4.01 -3.24 1.00
C PRO A 88 5.35 -2.77 0.41
N ASP A 89 5.93 -1.69 0.92
CA ASP A 89 7.27 -1.23 0.49
C ASP A 89 8.40 -2.14 0.96
N GLY A 90 8.12 -3.14 1.81
CA GLY A 90 9.12 -4.07 2.28
C GLY A 90 9.37 -5.24 1.33
N LEU A 91 8.47 -5.54 0.40
CA LEU A 91 8.62 -6.68 -0.50
C LEU A 91 8.90 -6.19 -1.92
N HIS A 92 10.13 -6.39 -2.36
CA HIS A 92 10.65 -5.89 -3.63
C HIS A 92 10.75 -7.01 -4.65
N MET A 93 9.99 -6.90 -5.73
CA MET A 93 10.06 -7.81 -6.88
C MET A 93 10.31 -6.97 -8.14
N ARG A 94 11.54 -6.97 -8.63
CA ARG A 94 11.88 -6.30 -9.90
C ARG A 94 11.49 -7.21 -11.06
N LEU A 95 10.24 -7.10 -11.50
CA LEU A 95 9.67 -7.90 -12.58
C LEU A 95 9.34 -7.01 -13.78
N ALA A 96 9.69 -7.47 -14.99
CA ALA A 96 9.20 -6.88 -16.21
C ALA A 96 7.66 -7.01 -16.29
N PRO A 97 6.95 -6.17 -17.07
CA PRO A 97 5.48 -6.19 -17.12
C PRO A 97 4.87 -7.56 -17.41
N LEU A 98 5.44 -8.32 -18.35
CA LEU A 98 4.96 -9.66 -18.71
C LEU A 98 5.27 -10.72 -17.66
N GLU A 99 6.44 -10.64 -17.04
CA GLU A 99 6.84 -11.51 -15.92
C GLU A 99 5.92 -11.31 -14.73
N ARG A 100 5.63 -10.05 -14.40
CA ARG A 100 4.69 -9.67 -13.35
C ARG A 100 3.29 -10.18 -13.63
N ALA A 101 2.83 -10.08 -14.88
CA ALA A 101 1.55 -10.64 -15.29
C ALA A 101 1.50 -12.17 -15.10
N ALA A 102 2.59 -12.87 -15.42
CA ALA A 102 2.69 -14.31 -15.18
C ALA A 102 2.65 -14.66 -13.69
N VAL A 103 3.46 -13.98 -12.86
CA VAL A 103 3.46 -14.16 -11.40
C VAL A 103 2.08 -13.85 -10.82
N PHE A 104 1.43 -12.76 -11.23
CA PHE A 104 0.10 -12.38 -10.77
C PHE A 104 -0.97 -13.43 -11.11
N ARG A 105 -0.94 -13.96 -12.33
CA ARG A 105 -1.89 -14.97 -12.81
C ARG A 105 -1.75 -16.27 -12.01
N ASP A 106 -0.52 -16.74 -11.83
CA ASP A 106 -0.23 -18.04 -11.24
C ASP A 106 -0.25 -18.00 -9.70
N LEU A 107 -0.27 -16.79 -9.10
CA LEU A 107 -0.34 -16.62 -7.66
C LEU A 107 -1.64 -17.17 -7.09
N ASP A 108 -1.48 -18.24 -6.32
CA ASP A 108 -2.49 -18.85 -5.48
C ASP A 108 -1.80 -19.37 -4.21
N VAL A 109 -2.01 -18.65 -3.12
CA VAL A 109 -1.44 -18.95 -1.80
C VAL A 109 -1.77 -20.37 -1.36
N GLU A 110 -3.01 -20.84 -1.55
CA GLU A 110 -3.42 -22.16 -1.07
C GLU A 110 -2.93 -23.27 -1.99
N ALA A 111 -2.88 -23.03 -3.30
CA ALA A 111 -2.35 -24.00 -4.26
C ALA A 111 -0.82 -24.13 -4.22
N ALA A 112 -0.11 -23.17 -3.61
CA ALA A 112 1.34 -23.17 -3.52
C ALA A 112 1.90 -24.53 -3.04
N GLU A 113 2.88 -25.02 -3.77
CA GLU A 113 3.49 -26.33 -3.61
C GLU A 113 4.46 -26.33 -2.43
N CYS A 114 4.38 -27.41 -1.65
CA CYS A 114 5.33 -27.70 -0.60
C CYS A 114 5.59 -29.20 -0.65
N PHE A 115 6.86 -29.61 -0.58
CA PHE A 115 7.22 -31.02 -0.53
C PHE A 115 6.61 -31.72 0.70
N ARG A 116 6.54 -30.99 1.82
CA ARG A 116 6.01 -31.50 3.09
C ARG A 116 4.64 -30.93 3.41
N PRO A 117 3.63 -31.78 3.64
CA PRO A 117 2.32 -31.34 4.10
C PRO A 117 2.37 -30.60 5.45
N GLU A 118 3.25 -30.98 6.37
CA GLU A 118 3.36 -30.36 7.69
C GLU A 118 3.85 -28.90 7.60
N ASP A 119 4.83 -28.65 6.72
CA ASP A 119 5.34 -27.31 6.46
C ASP A 119 4.24 -26.46 5.83
N LYS A 120 3.50 -26.99 4.84
CA LYS A 120 2.36 -26.29 4.24
C LYS A 120 1.31 -25.92 5.30
N GLN A 121 0.99 -26.82 6.24
CA GLN A 121 0.04 -26.53 7.33
C GLN A 121 0.56 -25.43 8.26
N MET A 122 1.84 -25.47 8.63
CA MET A 122 2.48 -24.46 9.46
C MET A 122 2.47 -23.08 8.78
N ILE A 123 2.85 -23.02 7.50
CA ILE A 123 2.84 -21.81 6.68
C ILE A 123 1.43 -21.23 6.58
N MET A 124 0.43 -22.06 6.26
CA MET A 124 -0.96 -21.59 6.15
C MET A 124 -1.55 -21.16 7.49
N ARG A 125 -1.10 -21.72 8.61
CA ARG A 125 -1.46 -21.25 9.95
C ARG A 125 -0.89 -19.85 10.19
N GLU A 126 0.35 -19.62 9.79
CA GLU A 126 1.02 -18.34 9.95
C GLU A 126 0.42 -17.24 9.06
N VAL A 127 0.07 -17.57 7.81
CA VAL A 127 -0.67 -16.68 6.91
C VAL A 127 -2.00 -16.25 7.55
N ARG A 128 -2.77 -17.21 8.10
CA ARG A 128 -4.02 -16.90 8.82
C ARG A 128 -3.79 -16.02 10.03
N ARG A 129 -2.75 -16.31 10.82
CA ARG A 129 -2.40 -15.54 12.01
C ARG A 129 -2.09 -14.07 11.69
N GLN A 130 -1.33 -13.82 10.63
CA GLN A 130 -0.83 -12.48 10.29
C GLN A 130 -1.78 -11.67 9.41
N HIS A 131 -2.49 -12.33 8.48
CA HIS A 131 -3.27 -11.67 7.42
C HIS A 131 -4.76 -12.05 7.47
N GLY A 132 -5.19 -12.80 8.49
CA GLY A 132 -6.57 -13.22 8.73
C GLY A 132 -6.99 -14.47 7.96
N SER A 133 -6.69 -14.52 6.65
CA SER A 133 -7.01 -15.67 5.79
C SER A 133 -6.06 -15.78 4.59
N PRO A 134 -5.87 -16.99 4.02
CA PRO A 134 -5.11 -17.16 2.78
C PRO A 134 -5.67 -16.33 1.62
N GLU A 135 -6.99 -16.20 1.52
CA GLU A 135 -7.68 -15.46 0.46
C GLU A 135 -7.44 -13.94 0.57
N ALA A 136 -7.49 -13.41 1.80
CA ALA A 136 -7.16 -12.02 2.07
C ALA A 136 -5.69 -11.72 1.75
N PHE A 137 -4.79 -12.64 2.12
CA PHE A 137 -3.37 -12.52 1.81
C PHE A 137 -3.09 -12.60 0.31
N ASN A 138 -3.70 -13.57 -0.39
CA ASN A 138 -3.61 -13.74 -1.83
C ASN A 138 -4.07 -12.47 -2.57
N SER A 139 -5.21 -11.91 -2.16
CA SER A 139 -5.74 -10.66 -2.71
C SER A 139 -4.78 -9.49 -2.47
N LYS A 140 -4.22 -9.37 -1.27
CA LYS A 140 -3.25 -8.32 -0.92
C LYS A 140 -1.97 -8.43 -1.76
N LEU A 141 -1.42 -9.62 -1.92
CA LEU A 141 -0.25 -9.86 -2.77
C LEU A 141 -0.52 -9.56 -4.25
N LYS A 142 -1.67 -9.99 -4.79
CA LYS A 142 -2.08 -9.65 -6.15
C LYS A 142 -2.20 -8.14 -6.35
N LEU A 143 -2.84 -7.43 -5.43
CA LEU A 143 -2.92 -5.97 -5.48
C LEU A 143 -1.54 -5.31 -5.39
N GLN A 144 -0.64 -5.86 -4.59
CA GLN A 144 0.72 -5.34 -4.48
C GLN A 144 1.52 -5.54 -5.77
N LEU A 145 1.42 -6.71 -6.40
CA LEU A 145 2.02 -6.95 -7.72
C LEU A 145 1.45 -6.01 -8.78
N LEU A 146 0.13 -5.80 -8.76
CA LEU A 146 -0.55 -4.94 -9.72
C LEU A 146 -0.14 -3.46 -9.56
N LEU A 147 -0.04 -2.98 -8.32
CA LEU A 147 -0.01 -1.54 -8.02
C LEU A 147 1.33 -1.03 -7.48
N GLU A 148 2.25 -1.89 -7.00
CA GLU A 148 3.52 -1.47 -6.37
C GLU A 148 3.37 -0.28 -5.40
N PRO A 149 2.46 -0.37 -4.41
CA PRO A 149 2.04 0.76 -3.60
C PRO A 149 3.11 1.16 -2.59
N LEU A 150 3.11 2.43 -2.24
CA LEU A 150 3.93 3.00 -1.17
C LEU A 150 3.41 2.58 0.21
N SER A 151 4.31 2.50 1.17
CA SER A 151 4.04 2.31 2.60
C SER A 151 4.31 3.59 3.37
N TYR A 152 3.41 3.89 4.31
CA TYR A 152 3.56 5.01 5.24
C TYR A 152 3.60 4.54 6.70
N SER A 153 3.74 3.23 6.95
CA SER A 153 3.67 2.64 8.29
C SER A 153 4.71 3.23 9.25
N VAL A 154 5.95 3.40 8.77
CA VAL A 154 7.04 3.97 9.58
C VAL A 154 6.79 5.43 9.93
N ASP A 155 6.29 6.24 8.98
CA ASP A 155 6.00 7.65 9.23
C ASP A 155 4.82 7.79 10.18
N LEU A 156 3.74 7.04 9.96
CA LEU A 156 2.57 7.02 10.83
C LEU A 156 2.97 6.66 12.26
N ARG A 157 3.75 5.58 12.44
CA ARG A 157 4.23 5.17 13.76
C ARG A 157 5.03 6.29 14.43
N ARG A 158 6.02 6.87 13.74
CA ARG A 158 6.86 7.94 14.29
C ARG A 158 6.08 9.21 14.61
N LEU A 159 5.12 9.58 13.77
CA LEU A 159 4.26 10.74 14.00
C LEU A 159 3.33 10.49 15.19
N GLN A 160 2.73 9.30 15.28
CA GLN A 160 1.84 8.92 16.38
C GLN A 160 2.58 8.81 17.72
N GLU A 161 3.80 8.27 17.74
CA GLU A 161 4.67 8.23 18.92
C GLU A 161 4.95 9.64 19.45
N ARG A 162 5.17 10.62 18.56
CA ARG A 162 5.39 12.03 18.95
C ARG A 162 4.16 12.71 19.53
N SER A 163 2.96 12.20 19.24
CA SER A 163 1.70 12.73 19.76
C SER A 163 1.10 11.94 20.92
N ALA A 164 1.82 10.95 21.46
CA ALA A 164 1.29 10.07 22.50
C ALA A 164 0.73 10.86 23.70
N ASP A 165 1.40 11.95 24.07
CA ASP A 165 1.04 12.80 25.21
C ASP A 165 0.37 14.13 24.79
N THR A 166 -0.11 14.24 23.54
CA THR A 166 -0.77 15.45 23.05
C THR A 166 -2.28 15.33 23.17
N GLU A 167 -2.90 16.29 23.87
CA GLU A 167 -4.35 16.47 23.85
C GLU A 167 -4.75 17.27 22.60
N TRP A 168 -5.69 16.70 21.85
CA TRP A 168 -6.15 17.25 20.58
C TRP A 168 -7.64 17.57 20.66
N GLU A 169 -8.03 18.73 20.11
CA GLU A 169 -9.42 19.12 19.98
C GLU A 169 -10.02 18.53 18.68
N TRP A 170 -10.84 17.48 18.80
CA TRP A 170 -11.36 16.75 17.64
C TRP A 170 -12.73 17.19 17.15
N ALA A 171 -13.50 17.89 17.99
CA ALA A 171 -14.89 18.25 17.66
C ALA A 171 -15.04 18.95 16.29
N PRO A 172 -14.15 19.87 15.88
CA PRO A 172 -14.23 20.48 14.54
C PRO A 172 -14.01 19.48 13.39
N VAL A 173 -13.08 18.54 13.56
CA VAL A 173 -12.76 17.51 12.55
C VAL A 173 -13.90 16.51 12.44
N GLU A 174 -14.44 16.08 13.58
CA GLU A 174 -15.56 15.14 13.66
C GLU A 174 -16.82 15.73 13.02
N GLY A 175 -17.19 16.98 13.38
CA GLY A 175 -18.31 17.68 12.76
C GLY A 175 -18.14 17.85 11.25
N TRP A 176 -16.91 18.13 10.78
CA TRP A 176 -16.63 18.20 9.34
C TRP A 176 -16.81 16.85 8.63
N VAL A 177 -16.34 15.75 9.22
CA VAL A 177 -16.51 14.39 8.65
C VAL A 177 -18.00 14.02 8.59
N GLU A 178 -18.76 14.29 9.64
CA GLU A 178 -20.20 14.02 9.71
C GLU A 178 -20.97 14.81 8.64
N ASP A 179 -20.70 16.10 8.52
CA ASP A 179 -21.29 16.95 7.49
C ASP A 179 -20.92 16.49 6.08
N ALA A 180 -19.68 16.04 5.86
CA ALA A 180 -19.25 15.48 4.58
C ALA A 180 -19.99 14.19 4.23
N CYS A 181 -20.19 13.28 5.20
CA CYS A 181 -20.95 12.04 5.07
C CYS A 181 -22.44 12.32 4.76
N MET A 182 -23.02 13.36 5.37
CA MET A 182 -24.39 13.81 5.11
C MET A 182 -24.53 14.64 3.82
N GLY A 183 -23.42 14.95 3.15
CA GLY A 183 -23.39 15.76 1.94
C GLY A 183 -23.68 17.25 2.16
N ARG A 184 -23.52 17.73 3.39
CA ARG A 184 -23.80 19.11 3.84
C ARG A 184 -22.52 19.95 4.08
N GLY A 185 -21.34 19.32 4.10
CA GLY A 185 -20.06 19.96 4.40
C GLY A 185 -19.15 20.24 3.20
N GLY A 186 -18.04 20.94 3.48
CA GLY A 186 -16.96 21.19 2.52
C GLY A 186 -16.23 19.90 2.11
N ARG A 187 -15.66 19.88 0.89
CA ARG A 187 -14.97 18.68 0.33
C ARG A 187 -13.51 18.55 0.75
N ALA A 188 -12.96 19.57 1.37
CA ALA A 188 -11.58 19.63 1.82
C ALA A 188 -11.54 20.27 3.20
N LEU A 189 -10.66 19.74 4.05
CA LEU A 189 -10.29 20.28 5.34
C LEU A 189 -8.80 20.64 5.27
N ALA A 190 -8.45 21.87 5.65
CA ALA A 190 -7.07 22.32 5.72
C ALA A 190 -6.68 22.53 7.18
N VAL A 191 -5.62 21.87 7.63
CA VAL A 191 -4.99 22.12 8.93
C VAL A 191 -3.92 23.20 8.72
N VAL A 192 -4.15 24.38 9.26
CA VAL A 192 -3.26 25.54 9.10
C VAL A 192 -2.58 25.84 10.41
N SER A 193 -1.25 25.81 10.42
CA SER A 193 -0.42 26.15 11.57
C SER A 193 1.02 26.44 11.13
N GLY A 194 1.83 27.01 12.02
CA GLY A 194 3.24 27.34 11.78
C GLY A 194 4.12 26.13 11.49
N ALA A 195 5.37 26.38 11.07
CA ALA A 195 6.34 25.33 10.84
C ALA A 195 6.67 24.62 12.17
N GLY A 196 6.64 23.28 12.17
CA GLY A 196 6.90 22.48 13.38
C GLY A 196 5.71 22.32 14.33
N GLU A 197 4.58 22.98 14.09
CA GLU A 197 3.40 22.94 14.98
C GLU A 197 2.50 21.69 14.78
N GLY A 198 3.08 20.56 14.34
CA GLY A 198 2.38 19.27 14.38
C GLY A 198 1.33 18.99 13.29
N LYS A 199 1.32 19.69 12.14
CA LYS A 199 0.36 19.43 11.03
C LYS A 199 0.34 17.96 10.55
N SER A 200 1.52 17.41 10.29
CA SER A 200 1.64 16.00 9.88
C SER A 200 1.26 15.06 11.02
N THR A 201 1.51 15.48 12.26
CA THR A 201 1.20 14.72 13.48
C THR A 201 -0.31 14.56 13.68
N ILE A 202 -1.07 15.67 13.67
CA ILE A 202 -2.54 15.60 13.76
C ILE A 202 -3.15 14.82 12.59
N SER A 203 -2.57 14.92 11.40
CA SER A 203 -3.02 14.15 10.23
C SER A 203 -2.79 12.64 10.41
N ALA A 204 -1.65 12.23 10.97
CA ALA A 204 -1.38 10.83 11.29
C ALA A 204 -2.29 10.28 12.41
N GLU A 205 -2.64 11.13 13.37
CA GLU A 205 -3.57 10.80 14.43
C GLU A 205 -5.03 10.71 13.92
N MET A 206 -5.41 11.59 12.99
CA MET A 206 -6.69 11.50 12.27
C MET A 206 -6.78 10.17 11.51
N VAL A 207 -5.71 9.74 10.84
CA VAL A 207 -5.65 8.43 10.20
C VAL A 207 -5.85 7.31 11.22
N ARG A 208 -5.23 7.39 12.39
CA ARG A 208 -5.39 6.38 13.47
C ARG A 208 -6.84 6.28 13.95
N ARG A 209 -7.51 7.42 14.11
CA ARG A 209 -8.88 7.52 14.64
C ARG A 209 -9.95 7.13 13.62
N LEU A 210 -9.75 7.48 12.34
CA LEU A 210 -10.70 7.18 11.27
C LEU A 210 -10.46 5.81 10.62
N ALA A 211 -9.27 5.21 10.80
CA ALA A 211 -9.03 3.87 10.31
C ALA A 211 -9.99 2.90 11.03
N PRO A 212 -10.74 2.06 10.28
CA PRO A 212 -11.49 0.98 10.90
C PRO A 212 -10.54 0.10 11.70
N THR A 213 -10.81 -0.11 12.98
CA THR A 213 -10.11 -1.13 13.77
C THR A 213 -10.37 -2.48 13.11
N ALA A 214 -9.36 -3.00 12.42
CA ALA A 214 -9.37 -4.38 11.96
C ALA A 214 -9.59 -5.28 13.19
N GLY A 215 -10.61 -6.14 13.14
CA GLY A 215 -11.10 -6.88 14.28
C GLY A 215 -10.01 -7.55 15.11
N LEU A 216 -9.84 -7.06 16.34
CA LEU A 216 -9.51 -7.87 17.50
C LEU A 216 -10.60 -7.55 18.53
N GLY A 217 -11.38 -8.57 18.90
CA GLY A 217 -12.30 -8.48 20.02
C GLY A 217 -11.52 -8.15 21.29
N GLY A 218 -11.56 -6.89 21.69
CA GLY A 218 -10.97 -6.39 22.92
C GLY A 218 -11.67 -5.08 23.27
N GLY A 219 -12.50 -5.11 24.30
CA GLY A 219 -13.26 -3.97 24.77
C GLY A 219 -12.34 -2.81 25.12
N GLY A 220 -12.33 -1.79 24.28
CA GLY A 220 -11.54 -0.58 24.48
C GLY A 220 -12.09 0.56 23.64
N GLY A 221 -13.16 1.20 24.13
CA GLY A 221 -13.54 2.59 23.82
C GLY A 221 -13.49 3.06 22.36
N GLY A 222 -13.84 2.22 21.39
CA GLY A 222 -13.84 2.59 19.97
C GLY A 222 -14.91 3.64 19.66
N SER A 223 -14.48 4.82 19.23
CA SER A 223 -15.35 5.89 18.77
C SER A 223 -16.18 5.37 17.57
N SER A 224 -17.51 5.49 17.65
CA SER A 224 -18.47 5.02 16.63
C SER A 224 -18.41 5.80 15.30
N TYR A 225 -17.49 6.76 15.18
CA TYR A 225 -17.49 7.80 14.16
C TYR A 225 -16.78 7.38 12.85
N GLY A 226 -16.05 6.26 12.85
CA GLY A 226 -15.40 5.70 11.65
C GLY A 226 -16.26 4.69 10.87
N ALA A 227 -17.45 4.33 11.37
CA ALA A 227 -18.32 3.32 10.77
C ALA A 227 -18.95 3.85 9.47
N GLY A 228 -18.24 3.70 8.35
CA GLY A 228 -18.72 4.08 7.01
C GLY A 228 -17.78 5.00 6.22
N VAL A 229 -16.60 5.33 6.73
CA VAL A 229 -15.60 6.12 5.98
C VAL A 229 -14.55 5.18 5.38
N ALA A 230 -14.42 5.20 4.06
CA ALA A 230 -13.25 4.61 3.40
C ALA A 230 -12.10 5.61 3.43
N LEU A 231 -11.03 5.26 4.15
CA LEU A 231 -9.86 6.11 4.31
C LEU A 231 -8.72 5.67 3.38
N ALA A 232 -8.14 6.63 2.66
CA ALA A 232 -6.84 6.51 2.01
C ALA A 232 -6.03 7.78 2.28
N TYR A 233 -4.72 7.66 2.40
CA TYR A 233 -3.84 8.77 2.76
C TYR A 233 -2.53 8.74 1.97
N HIS A 234 -1.92 9.92 1.83
CA HIS A 234 -0.63 10.10 1.21
C HIS A 234 0.15 11.16 2.01
N PHE A 235 1.33 10.78 2.51
CA PHE A 235 2.24 11.72 3.17
C PHE A 235 3.30 12.17 2.18
N LEU A 236 3.19 13.41 1.72
CA LEU A 236 4.18 14.01 0.81
C LEU A 236 5.48 14.25 1.58
N LYS A 237 6.61 13.94 0.93
CA LYS A 237 7.94 14.15 1.49
C LYS A 237 8.88 14.59 0.38
N TYR A 238 9.37 15.82 0.48
CA TYR A 238 10.17 16.45 -0.58
C TYR A 238 11.44 15.66 -0.94
N ASN A 239 12.05 14.99 0.03
CA ASN A 239 13.27 14.19 -0.19
C ASN A 239 12.99 12.72 -0.57
N ASP A 240 11.75 12.35 -0.90
CA ASP A 240 11.42 11.02 -1.40
C ASP A 240 10.73 11.14 -2.76
N GLN A 241 11.52 11.03 -3.84
CA GLN A 241 11.04 11.19 -5.22
C GLN A 241 9.88 10.24 -5.55
N ARG A 242 9.83 9.06 -4.91
CA ARG A 242 8.75 8.08 -5.12
C ARG A 242 7.40 8.61 -4.65
N ARG A 243 7.40 9.50 -3.66
CA ARG A 243 6.20 10.16 -3.11
C ARG A 243 5.80 11.40 -3.90
N LEU A 244 6.66 11.87 -4.81
CA LEU A 244 6.37 12.98 -5.71
C LEU A 244 5.85 12.49 -7.07
N GLU A 245 5.97 11.19 -7.36
CA GLU A 245 5.55 10.59 -8.63
C GLU A 245 4.03 10.33 -8.65
N PRO A 246 3.23 11.06 -9.46
CA PRO A 246 1.78 11.03 -9.36
C PRO A 246 1.14 9.66 -9.63
N VAL A 247 1.64 8.88 -10.58
CA VAL A 247 1.07 7.56 -10.91
C VAL A 247 1.20 6.62 -9.72
N ARG A 248 2.36 6.63 -9.04
CA ARG A 248 2.62 5.83 -7.85
C ARG A 248 1.77 6.27 -6.66
N VAL A 249 1.52 7.57 -6.51
CA VAL A 249 0.55 8.07 -5.52
C VAL A 249 -0.85 7.51 -5.80
N ILE A 250 -1.31 7.58 -7.06
CA ILE A 250 -2.62 7.05 -7.47
C ILE A 250 -2.71 5.53 -7.22
N LYS A 251 -1.69 4.76 -7.61
CA LYS A 251 -1.61 3.31 -7.36
C LYS A 251 -1.66 2.99 -5.86
N SER A 252 -0.98 3.78 -5.04
CA SER A 252 -0.97 3.63 -3.57
C SER A 252 -2.34 3.91 -2.95
N ILE A 253 -3.05 4.93 -3.43
CA ILE A 253 -4.42 5.22 -3.02
C ILE A 253 -5.37 4.09 -3.45
N ALA A 254 -5.26 3.63 -4.70
CA ALA A 254 -6.08 2.53 -5.22
C ALA A 254 -5.88 1.24 -4.38
N PHE A 255 -4.63 0.93 -3.99
CA PHE A 255 -4.32 -0.19 -3.12
C PHE A 255 -4.98 -0.06 -1.73
N GLN A 256 -4.89 1.12 -1.11
CA GLN A 256 -5.50 1.37 0.19
C GLN A 256 -7.03 1.22 0.15
N LEU A 257 -7.68 1.66 -0.92
CA LEU A 257 -9.12 1.50 -1.10
C LEU A 257 -9.48 0.04 -1.38
N ALA A 258 -8.73 -0.64 -2.24
CA ALA A 258 -8.98 -2.02 -2.61
C ALA A 258 -8.83 -3.00 -1.45
N THR A 259 -7.90 -2.74 -0.53
CA THR A 259 -7.72 -3.55 0.69
C THR A 259 -8.86 -3.40 1.69
N ARG A 260 -9.72 -2.36 1.54
CA ARG A 260 -10.83 -2.07 2.46
C ARG A 260 -12.21 -2.27 1.82
N LEU A 261 -12.29 -2.13 0.50
CA LEU A 261 -13.53 -2.18 -0.26
C LEU A 261 -13.48 -3.37 -1.22
N PRO A 262 -14.17 -4.50 -0.91
CA PRO A 262 -14.12 -5.72 -1.71
C PRO A 262 -14.53 -5.50 -3.17
N ALA A 263 -15.47 -4.58 -3.41
CA ALA A 263 -15.83 -4.19 -4.75
C ALA A 263 -14.59 -3.62 -5.48
N VAL A 264 -13.84 -2.69 -4.88
CA VAL A 264 -12.69 -2.01 -5.51
C VAL A 264 -11.62 -3.04 -5.84
N CYS A 265 -11.32 -3.94 -4.89
CA CYS A 265 -10.49 -5.11 -5.14
C CYS A 265 -10.93 -5.86 -6.40
N SER A 266 -12.19 -6.27 -6.46
CA SER A 266 -12.72 -7.07 -7.58
C SER A 266 -12.56 -6.39 -8.94
N SER A 267 -12.75 -5.07 -9.05
CA SER A 267 -12.55 -4.37 -10.33
C SER A 267 -11.09 -4.25 -10.70
N LEU A 268 -10.21 -4.01 -9.73
CA LEU A 268 -8.77 -3.92 -10.01
C LEU A 268 -8.19 -5.28 -10.42
N MET A 269 -8.70 -6.38 -9.85
CA MET A 269 -8.28 -7.73 -10.23
C MET A 269 -8.58 -8.11 -11.68
N CYS A 270 -9.48 -7.39 -12.34
CA CYS A 270 -9.81 -7.61 -13.76
C CYS A 270 -8.95 -6.77 -14.72
N LEU A 271 -8.02 -5.96 -14.22
CA LEU A 271 -7.15 -5.15 -15.06
C LEU A 271 -6.00 -5.97 -15.64
N ASP A 272 -5.52 -5.55 -16.81
CA ASP A 272 -4.30 -6.10 -17.39
C ASP A 272 -3.08 -5.61 -16.60
N VAL A 273 -2.33 -6.57 -16.04
CA VAL A 273 -1.17 -6.28 -15.17
C VAL A 273 -0.06 -5.58 -15.93
N ALA A 274 0.14 -5.93 -17.21
CA ALA A 274 1.20 -5.33 -18.02
C ALA A 274 0.84 -3.90 -18.42
N GLU A 275 -0.43 -3.62 -18.77
CA GLU A 275 -0.93 -2.26 -19.01
C GLU A 275 -0.72 -1.40 -17.75
N VAL A 276 -1.12 -1.89 -16.58
CA VAL A 276 -0.99 -1.14 -15.32
C VAL A 276 0.49 -0.90 -14.95
N ALA A 277 1.37 -1.86 -15.20
CA ALA A 277 2.80 -1.71 -14.98
C ALA A 277 3.43 -0.61 -15.86
N GLN A 278 2.88 -0.38 -17.05
CA GLN A 278 3.39 0.58 -18.03
C GLN A 278 2.72 1.97 -17.96
N LEU A 279 1.80 2.18 -17.03
CA LEU A 279 1.18 3.50 -16.84
C LEU A 279 2.21 4.56 -16.48
N THR A 280 2.25 5.63 -17.29
CA THR A 280 3.06 6.83 -17.06
C THR A 280 2.22 8.11 -16.99
N ASP A 281 1.00 8.10 -17.56
CA ASP A 281 0.10 9.24 -17.55
C ASP A 281 -0.77 9.26 -16.27
N PRO A 282 -0.69 10.33 -15.45
CA PRO A 282 -1.49 10.44 -14.23
C PRO A 282 -3.00 10.48 -14.48
N GLY A 283 -3.45 11.11 -15.57
CA GLY A 283 -4.88 11.21 -15.90
C GLY A 283 -5.48 9.84 -16.18
N ARG A 284 -4.83 9.06 -17.03
CA ARG A 284 -5.18 7.68 -17.36
C ARG A 284 -5.10 6.78 -16.13
N ALA A 285 -4.06 6.90 -15.31
CA ALA A 285 -3.95 6.13 -14.07
C ALA A 285 -5.12 6.42 -13.12
N PHE A 286 -5.47 7.70 -12.96
CA PHE A 286 -6.60 8.11 -12.13
C PHE A 286 -7.93 7.55 -12.65
N GLU A 287 -8.16 7.65 -13.96
CA GLU A 287 -9.37 7.13 -14.59
C GLU A 287 -9.48 5.61 -14.42
N LEU A 288 -8.41 4.88 -14.77
CA LEU A 288 -8.40 3.42 -14.80
C LEU A 288 -8.48 2.82 -13.39
N LEU A 289 -7.67 3.33 -12.46
CA LEU A 289 -7.48 2.71 -11.14
C LEU A 289 -8.50 3.20 -10.10
N LEU A 290 -8.95 4.46 -10.20
CA LEU A 290 -9.86 5.06 -9.23
C LEU A 290 -11.25 5.28 -9.80
N MET A 291 -11.41 6.05 -10.88
CA MET A 291 -12.74 6.40 -11.38
C MET A 291 -13.52 5.18 -11.84
N ARG A 292 -12.96 4.32 -12.70
CA ARG A 292 -13.64 3.11 -13.18
C ARG A 292 -13.98 2.16 -12.05
N SER A 293 -13.04 1.98 -11.12
CA SER A 293 -13.20 1.14 -9.92
C SER A 293 -14.22 1.69 -8.93
N LEU A 294 -14.59 2.97 -9.00
CA LEU A 294 -15.59 3.59 -8.11
C LEU A 294 -16.91 3.88 -8.84
N HIS A 295 -16.97 3.82 -10.17
CA HIS A 295 -18.20 4.07 -10.92
C HIS A 295 -19.26 2.96 -10.77
N GLY A 296 -20.52 3.37 -10.58
CA GLY A 296 -21.70 2.48 -10.72
C GLY A 296 -21.98 1.56 -9.53
N ARG A 297 -21.30 1.73 -8.39
CA ARG A 297 -21.40 0.77 -7.28
C ARG A 297 -22.40 1.19 -6.22
N THR A 298 -23.10 0.19 -5.71
CA THR A 298 -24.20 0.30 -4.76
C THR A 298 -23.77 0.31 -3.30
N ASP A 299 -22.47 0.24 -3.02
CA ASP A 299 -21.92 0.45 -1.68
C ASP A 299 -22.30 1.86 -1.20
N PRO A 300 -22.86 2.05 0.00
CA PRO A 300 -23.23 3.37 0.52
C PRO A 300 -22.11 4.42 0.41
N VAL A 301 -20.86 3.99 0.62
CA VAL A 301 -19.65 4.83 0.50
C VAL A 301 -19.42 5.24 -0.95
N VAL A 302 -19.58 4.31 -1.88
CA VAL A 302 -19.39 4.57 -3.31
C VAL A 302 -20.58 5.31 -3.93
N ARG A 303 -21.81 5.16 -3.41
CA ARG A 303 -22.97 5.99 -3.78
C ARG A 303 -22.83 7.43 -3.29
N ALA A 304 -22.20 7.65 -2.13
CA ALA A 304 -21.88 8.99 -1.65
C ALA A 304 -20.85 9.67 -2.57
N TRP A 305 -19.88 8.91 -3.09
CA TRP A 305 -18.91 9.33 -4.10
C TRP A 305 -19.57 9.66 -5.45
N ALA A 306 -20.33 8.73 -6.04
CA ALA A 306 -20.93 8.88 -7.37
C ALA A 306 -21.99 10.00 -7.47
N ARG A 307 -22.70 10.33 -6.37
CA ARG A 307 -23.62 11.48 -6.32
C ARG A 307 -22.89 12.82 -6.31
N ALA A 308 -21.68 12.86 -5.76
CA ALA A 308 -20.88 14.08 -5.69
C ALA A 308 -20.21 14.45 -7.01
N SER A 309 -19.81 13.44 -7.78
CA SER A 309 -19.19 13.62 -9.11
C SER A 309 -20.19 14.11 -10.16
N ARG A 310 -21.50 13.92 -9.97
CA ARG A 310 -22.55 14.35 -10.91
C ARG A 310 -23.06 15.79 -10.71
N GLY A 311 -22.79 16.42 -9.57
CA GLY A 311 -23.21 17.80 -9.28
C GLY A 311 -22.43 18.88 -10.05
N GLY A 312 -21.57 18.52 -11.00
CA GLY A 312 -20.75 19.45 -11.80
C GLY A 312 -21.17 19.59 -13.27
N LEU A 313 -22.26 18.95 -13.71
CA LEU A 313 -22.67 18.95 -15.13
C LEU A 313 -23.65 20.08 -15.51
N GLY A 314 -23.84 21.09 -14.65
CA GLY A 314 -24.86 22.14 -14.83
C GLY A 314 -24.36 23.58 -14.96
N GLY A 315 -23.04 23.81 -15.01
CA GLY A 315 -22.48 25.15 -15.22
C GLY A 315 -21.60 25.15 -16.46
N GLU A 316 -21.88 26.05 -17.40
CA GLU A 316 -21.04 26.29 -18.58
C GLU A 316 -19.60 26.58 -18.14
N GLY A 317 -18.73 25.62 -18.41
CA GLY A 317 -17.36 25.55 -17.93
C GLY A 317 -16.95 24.10 -17.95
N GLY A 318 -16.45 23.65 -19.11
CA GLY A 318 -15.96 22.29 -19.29
C GLY A 318 -15.06 21.86 -18.13
N ALA A 319 -15.10 20.58 -17.77
CA ALA A 319 -14.23 20.01 -16.74
C ALA A 319 -12.76 20.10 -17.20
N THR A 320 -12.14 21.26 -16.98
CA THR A 320 -10.72 21.51 -17.24
C THR A 320 -9.95 20.98 -16.04
N PHE A 321 -9.33 19.80 -16.18
CA PHE A 321 -8.36 19.30 -15.23
C PHE A 321 -7.10 20.16 -15.31
N TRP A 322 -6.88 21.01 -14.30
CA TRP A 322 -5.65 21.78 -14.17
C TRP A 322 -4.66 21.02 -13.30
N TRP A 323 -3.60 20.48 -13.93
CA TRP A 323 -2.32 20.24 -13.27
C TRP A 323 -1.49 21.52 -13.45
N GLY A 324 -1.75 22.52 -12.61
CA GLY A 324 -1.05 23.80 -12.68
C GLY A 324 0.08 23.86 -11.65
N TRP A 325 1.33 23.79 -12.10
CA TRP A 325 2.46 24.39 -11.36
C TRP A 325 2.41 25.91 -11.58
N GLY A 326 1.54 26.58 -10.83
CA GLY A 326 1.39 28.02 -10.87
C GLY A 326 2.15 28.67 -9.73
N GLY A 327 3.44 28.93 -9.93
CA GLY A 327 4.23 29.74 -9.02
C GLY A 327 3.85 31.21 -9.15
N VAL A 328 3.15 31.73 -8.15
CA VAL A 328 3.30 33.12 -7.73
C VAL A 328 3.61 33.03 -6.23
N ASP A 329 4.84 33.38 -5.85
CA ASP A 329 5.38 33.40 -4.48
C ASP A 329 5.92 32.10 -3.86
N GLY A 330 6.33 31.10 -4.67
CA GLY A 330 7.21 30.04 -4.17
C GLY A 330 6.60 29.05 -3.17
N ARG A 331 5.27 28.91 -3.14
CA ARG A 331 4.57 27.82 -2.45
C ARG A 331 4.06 26.81 -3.47
N ALA A 332 4.46 25.55 -3.32
CA ALA A 332 3.96 24.46 -4.14
C ALA A 332 2.68 23.90 -3.50
N ASP A 333 1.52 24.28 -4.03
CA ASP A 333 0.23 23.73 -3.60
C ASP A 333 -0.21 22.60 -4.53
N LEU A 334 -0.26 21.36 -4.03
CA LEU A 334 -0.87 20.22 -4.71
C LEU A 334 -2.30 20.03 -4.20
N VAL A 335 -3.28 20.59 -4.92
CA VAL A 335 -4.70 20.41 -4.62
C VAL A 335 -5.28 19.32 -5.52
N LEU A 336 -5.43 18.10 -4.99
CA LEU A 336 -6.19 17.03 -5.64
C LEU A 336 -7.70 17.31 -5.54
N ARG A 337 -8.26 18.02 -6.52
CA ARG A 337 -9.72 18.10 -6.70
C ARG A 337 -10.20 16.93 -7.56
N ALA A 338 -10.64 15.87 -6.92
CA ALA A 338 -11.50 14.87 -7.53
C ALA A 338 -12.68 14.53 -6.60
N GLY A 339 -13.85 14.26 -7.17
CA GLY A 339 -15.10 14.06 -6.42
C GLY A 339 -14.94 13.15 -5.19
N ARG A 340 -15.34 13.67 -4.02
CA ARG A 340 -15.46 13.01 -2.69
C ARG A 340 -14.50 11.84 -2.41
N LEU A 341 -13.21 12.02 -2.65
CA LEU A 341 -12.19 11.39 -1.82
C LEU A 341 -11.82 12.42 -0.74
N VAL A 342 -11.86 12.05 0.53
CA VAL A 342 -11.12 12.81 1.55
C VAL A 342 -9.65 12.48 1.34
N ALA A 343 -9.04 13.10 0.33
CA ALA A 343 -7.60 13.17 0.19
C ALA A 343 -7.15 14.38 1.01
N GLY A 344 -6.64 14.14 2.20
CA GLY A 344 -5.83 15.16 2.88
C GLY A 344 -4.56 15.35 2.07
N ALA A 345 -4.49 16.41 1.27
CA ALA A 345 -3.23 16.92 0.76
C ALA A 345 -2.62 17.79 1.84
N VAL A 346 -1.47 17.36 2.38
CA VAL A 346 -0.68 18.13 3.35
C VAL A 346 0.55 18.64 2.61
N VAL A 347 0.69 19.96 2.51
CA VAL A 347 1.92 20.65 2.10
C VAL A 347 2.82 20.82 3.31
#